data_AF-A0A2E2IGQ5-F1
#
_entry.id   AF-A0A2E2IGQ5-F1
#
_cell.length_a   1.000
_cell.length_b   1.000
_cell.length_c   1.000
_cell.angle_alpha   90.00
_cell.angle_beta   90.00
_cell.angle_gamma   90.00
#
_symmetry.space_group_name_H-M   'P 1'
#
loop_
_entity.id
_entity.type
_entity.pdbx_description
1 polymer ?
#
loop_
_entity_poly.entity_id
_entity_poly.type
_entity_poly.pdbx_seq_one_letter_code
_entity_poly.pdbx_strand_id
1 'polypeptide(L)'
;MQGLFAALRYETAFRQAFLLLLTAGIGSFFFDVSPVERLAMITVLLLVVMVEALNSAIECTVDRISTEHHQLSGRAKDYGSLAVFIAIIIALATWLTILWPLVGRG
;
A
#
# COMPACT_ATOMS: atom_id res chain seq x y z
N MET A 1 -18.32 4.73 2.05
CA MET A 1 -18.11 3.71 3.10
C MET A 1 -18.25 2.26 2.62
N GLN A 2 -19.18 1.93 1.70
CA GLN A 2 -19.32 0.55 1.18
C GLN A 2 -18.03 -0.01 0.57
N GLY A 3 -17.23 0.81 -0.13
CA GLY A 3 -15.95 0.39 -0.72
C GLY A 3 -14.88 -0.06 0.29
N LEU A 4 -14.78 0.59 1.45
CA LEU A 4 -13.83 0.21 2.49
C LEU A 4 -14.18 -1.16 3.09
N PHE A 5 -15.46 -1.39 3.40
CA PHE A 5 -15.92 -2.67 3.94
C PHE A 5 -15.80 -3.81 2.93
N ALA A 6 -16.06 -3.55 1.64
CA ALA A 6 -15.87 -4.53 0.59
C ALA A 6 -14.40 -4.92 0.45
N ALA A 7 -13.49 -3.93 0.35
CA ALA A 7 -12.07 -4.19 0.23
C ALA A 7 -11.51 -4.95 1.45
N LEU A 8 -11.90 -4.58 2.68
CA LEU A 8 -11.48 -5.32 3.89
C LEU A 8 -12.01 -6.76 3.97
N ARG A 9 -13.16 -7.04 3.35
CA ARG A 9 -13.83 -8.35 3.41
C ARG A 9 -13.34 -9.30 2.32
N TYR A 10 -13.16 -8.80 1.10
CA TYR A 10 -12.90 -9.62 -0.08
C TYR A 10 -11.44 -9.61 -0.52
N GLU A 11 -10.69 -8.54 -0.23
CA GLU A 11 -9.33 -8.37 -0.70
C GLU A 11 -8.31 -8.60 0.42
N THR A 12 -7.65 -9.76 0.39
CA THR A 12 -6.67 -10.13 1.43
C THR A 12 -5.46 -9.20 1.43
N ALA A 13 -4.97 -8.81 0.24
CA ALA A 13 -3.84 -7.89 0.10
C ALA A 13 -4.18 -6.49 0.60
N PHE A 14 -5.37 -5.96 0.28
CA PHE A 14 -5.87 -4.71 0.87
C PHE A 14 -5.94 -4.76 2.39
N ARG A 15 -6.44 -5.87 2.97
CA ARG A 15 -6.50 -6.03 4.43
C ARG A 15 -5.10 -6.02 5.06
N GLN A 16 -4.10 -6.63 4.42
CA GLN A 16 -2.71 -6.60 4.87
C GLN A 16 -2.14 -5.18 4.83
N ALA A 17 -2.32 -4.47 3.71
CA ALA A 17 -1.87 -3.08 3.56
C ALA A 17 -2.54 -2.16 4.60
N PHE A 18 -3.83 -2.34 4.85
CA PHE A 18 -4.58 -1.57 5.84
C PHE A 18 -4.13 -1.88 7.28
N LEU A 19 -3.90 -3.15 7.61
CA LEU A 19 -3.37 -3.52 8.92
C LEU A 19 -1.97 -2.94 9.13
N LEU A 20 -1.11 -2.96 8.11
CA LEU A 20 0.21 -2.34 8.15
C LEU A 20 0.11 -0.83 8.37
N LEU A 21 -0.81 -0.14 7.67
CA LEU A 21 -1.08 1.27 7.91
C LEU A 21 -1.46 1.54 9.37
N LEU A 22 -2.32 0.72 9.97
CA LEU A 22 -2.70 0.91 11.37
C LEU A 22 -1.54 0.65 12.32
N THR A 23 -0.87 -0.50 12.19
CA THR A 23 0.19 -0.90 13.12
C THR A 23 1.43 -0.02 12.99
N ALA A 24 1.95 0.16 11.78
CA ALA A 24 3.12 1.01 11.53
C ALA A 24 2.78 2.50 11.65
N GLY A 25 1.59 2.93 11.22
CA GLY A 25 1.14 4.32 11.40
C GLY A 25 1.05 4.72 12.87
N ILE A 26 0.46 3.87 13.73
CA ILE A 26 0.47 4.08 15.18
C ILE A 26 1.90 3.96 15.73
N GLY A 27 2.66 2.96 15.25
CA GLY A 27 4.07 2.76 15.57
C GLY A 27 4.94 4.01 15.36
N SER A 28 4.63 4.82 14.35
CA SER A 28 5.37 6.04 14.02
C SER A 28 5.38 7.10 15.13
N PHE A 29 4.40 7.07 16.06
CA PHE A 29 4.32 7.98 17.19
C PHE A 29 5.25 7.62 18.34
N PHE A 30 5.83 6.42 18.33
CA PHE A 30 6.79 5.97 19.34
C PHE A 30 8.25 6.29 18.99
N PHE A 31 8.52 6.78 17.78
CA PHE A 31 9.86 7.21 17.37
C PHE A 31 10.08 8.71 17.62
N ASP A 32 11.30 9.05 18.04
CA ASP A 32 11.79 10.41 18.17
C ASP A 32 12.15 10.99 16.79
N VAL A 33 11.11 11.27 16.01
CA VAL A 33 11.19 11.86 14.67
C VAL A 33 10.43 13.19 14.63
N SER A 34 10.83 14.07 13.73
CA SER A 34 10.13 15.34 13.52
C SER A 34 8.69 15.12 13.03
N PRO A 35 7.78 16.10 13.24
CA PRO A 35 6.41 16.00 12.73
C PRO A 35 6.33 15.76 11.21
N VAL A 36 7.26 16.33 10.44
CA VAL A 36 7.30 16.19 8.98
C VAL A 36 7.73 14.78 8.58
N GLU A 37 8.74 14.21 9.23
CA GLU A 37 9.17 12.82 9.01
C GLU A 37 8.05 11.84 9.37
N ARG A 38 7.36 12.06 10.50
CA ARG A 38 6.21 11.23 10.89
C ARG A 38 5.09 11.31 9.85
N LEU A 39 4.76 12.51 9.38
CA LEU A 39 3.77 12.70 8.32
C LEU A 39 4.18 11.96 7.05
N ALA A 40 5.45 12.02 6.64
CA ALA A 40 5.96 11.28 5.49
C ALA A 40 5.82 9.76 5.68
N MET A 41 6.20 9.22 6.84
CA MET A 41 6.07 7.80 7.18
C MET A 41 4.61 7.30 7.10
N ILE A 42 3.65 8.09 7.57
CA ILE A 42 2.22 7.76 7.48
C ILE A 42 1.72 7.89 6.05
N THR A 43 2.14 8.94 5.33
CA THR A 43 1.69 9.23 3.96
C THR A 43 2.08 8.11 2.99
N VAL A 44 3.29 7.55 3.10
CA VAL A 44 3.70 6.44 2.23
C VAL A 44 2.94 5.15 2.52
N LEU A 45 2.46 4.92 3.76
CA LEU A 45 1.58 3.79 4.06
C LEU A 45 0.18 4.01 3.46
N LEU A 46 -0.35 5.23 3.52
CA LEU A 46 -1.59 5.60 2.86
C LEU A 46 -1.50 5.44 1.33
N LEU A 47 -0.34 5.77 0.74
CA LEU A 47 -0.06 5.53 -0.67
C LEU A 47 -0.17 4.05 -1.02
N VAL A 48 0.43 3.14 -0.23
CA VAL A 48 0.33 1.69 -0.45
C VAL A 48 -1.14 1.25 -0.43
N VAL A 49 -1.92 1.65 0.59
CA VAL A 49 -3.35 1.31 0.70
C VAL A 49 -4.16 1.85 -0.49
N MET A 50 -3.87 3.07 -0.94
CA MET A 50 -4.53 3.69 -2.09
C MET A 50 -4.24 2.93 -3.38
N VAL A 51 -2.97 2.61 -3.64
CA VAL A 51 -2.57 1.89 -4.85
C VAL A 51 -3.10 0.46 -4.85
N GLU A 52 -3.13 -0.20 -3.70
CA GLU A 52 -3.75 -1.53 -3.54
C GLU A 52 -5.25 -1.51 -3.89
N ALA A 53 -5.99 -0.51 -3.39
CA ALA A 53 -7.41 -0.35 -3.75
C ALA A 53 -7.62 -0.13 -5.25
N LEU A 54 -6.73 0.63 -5.90
CA LEU A 54 -6.76 0.83 -7.35
C LEU A 54 -6.43 -0.46 -8.10
N ASN A 55 -5.46 -1.25 -7.62
CA ASN A 55 -5.14 -2.56 -8.18
C ASN A 55 -6.35 -3.50 -8.12
N SER A 56 -7.00 -3.64 -6.96
CA SER A 56 -8.21 -4.46 -6.81
C SER A 56 -9.37 -3.96 -7.70
N ALA A 57 -9.50 -2.64 -7.89
CA ALA A 57 -10.51 -2.08 -8.80
C ALA A 57 -10.24 -2.49 -10.26
N ILE A 58 -8.97 -2.50 -10.69
CA ILE A 58 -8.57 -2.97 -12.02
C ILE A 58 -8.87 -4.47 -12.14
N GLU A 59 -8.46 -5.29 -11.17
CA GLU A 59 -8.72 -6.74 -11.15
C GLU A 59 -10.21 -7.05 -11.26
N CYS A 60 -11.04 -6.43 -10.41
CA CYS A 60 -12.51 -6.56 -10.45
C CYS A 60 -13.10 -6.16 -11.81
N THR A 61 -12.58 -5.09 -12.42
CA THR A 61 -13.05 -4.61 -13.73
C THR A 61 -12.67 -5.58 -14.84
N VAL A 62 -11.42 -6.04 -14.85
CA VAL A 62 -10.89 -6.99 -15.84
C VAL A 62 -11.61 -8.34 -15.74
N ASP A 63 -11.81 -8.85 -14.52
CA ASP A 63 -12.51 -10.11 -14.27
C ASP A 63 -13.99 -10.05 -14.67
N ARG A 64 -14.60 -8.87 -14.59
CA ARG A 64 -16.00 -8.69 -15.02
C ARG A 64 -16.16 -8.63 -16.54
N ILE A 65 -15.18 -8.10 -17.27
CA ILE A 65 -15.26 -7.81 -18.72
C ILE A 65 -14.72 -8.97 -19.57
N SER A 66 -13.70 -9.70 -19.08
CA SER A 66 -12.97 -10.69 -19.86
C SER A 66 -13.26 -12.12 -19.38
N THR A 67 -14.10 -12.86 -20.09
CA THR A 67 -14.35 -14.30 -19.80
C THR A 67 -13.30 -15.22 -20.43
N GLU A 68 -12.60 -14.77 -21.48
CA GLU A 68 -11.43 -15.43 -22.05
C GLU A 68 -10.14 -14.71 -21.63
N HIS A 69 -9.05 -15.47 -21.46
CA HIS A 69 -7.74 -14.90 -21.15
C HIS A 69 -7.21 -14.12 -22.37
N HIS A 70 -7.35 -12.80 -22.35
CA HIS A 70 -6.80 -11.91 -23.37
C HIS A 70 -5.46 -11.31 -22.90
N GLN A 71 -4.48 -11.20 -23.80
CA GLN A 71 -3.14 -10.69 -23.47
C GLN A 71 -3.17 -9.28 -22.84
N LEU A 72 -4.10 -8.42 -23.29
CA LEU A 72 -4.28 -7.08 -22.73
C LEU A 72 -4.83 -7.10 -21.30
N SER A 73 -5.74 -8.02 -21.00
CA SER A 73 -6.31 -8.23 -19.66
C SER A 73 -5.21 -8.65 -18.67
N GLY A 74 -4.28 -9.52 -19.11
CA GLY A 74 -3.09 -9.87 -18.33
C GLY A 74 -2.22 -8.66 -18.02
N ARG A 75 -1.85 -7.88 -19.05
CA ARG A 75 -1.02 -6.67 -18.87
C ARG A 75 -1.63 -5.64 -17.92
N ALA A 76 -2.95 -5.46 -17.94
CA ALA A 76 -3.63 -4.54 -17.03
C ALA A 76 -3.43 -4.95 -15.56
N LYS A 77 -3.56 -6.25 -15.25
CA LYS A 77 -3.30 -6.79 -13.90
C LYS A 77 -1.82 -6.67 -13.52
N ASP A 78 -0.91 -6.98 -14.45
CA ASP A 78 0.53 -6.85 -14.22
C ASP A 78 0.94 -5.42 -13.88
N TYR A 79 0.38 -4.42 -14.56
CA TYR A 79 0.64 -3.01 -14.26
C TYR A 79 0.07 -2.56 -12.92
N GLY A 80 -1.11 -3.05 -12.53
CA GLY A 80 -1.66 -2.80 -11.21
C GLY A 80 -0.76 -3.37 -10.10
N SER A 81 -0.32 -4.63 -10.24
CA SER A 81 0.60 -5.28 -9.30
C SER A 81 1.97 -4.60 -9.25
N LEU A 82 2.49 -4.14 -10.39
CA LEU A 82 3.73 -3.35 -10.45
C LEU A 82 3.60 -2.03 -9.69
N ALA A 83 2.46 -1.34 -9.80
CA ALA A 83 2.22 -0.10 -9.07
C ALA A 83 2.25 -0.33 -7.54
N VAL A 84 1.61 -1.41 -7.06
CA VAL A 84 1.66 -1.81 -5.64
C VAL A 84 3.12 -2.05 -5.21
N PHE A 85 3.88 -2.80 -6.01
CA PHE A 85 5.28 -3.07 -5.72
C PHE A 85 6.13 -1.79 -5.60
N ILE A 86 5.94 -0.84 -6.51
CA ILE A 86 6.62 0.47 -6.46
C ILE A 86 6.21 1.25 -5.20
N ALA A 87 4.93 1.24 -4.82
CA ALA A 87 4.47 1.91 -3.61
C ALA A 87 5.12 1.31 -2.34
N ILE A 88 5.27 -0.02 -2.30
CA ILE A 88 5.97 -0.71 -1.20
C ILE A 88 7.45 -0.30 -1.14
N ILE A 89 8.14 -0.21 -2.28
CA ILE A 89 9.54 0.26 -2.33
C ILE A 89 9.65 1.69 -1.78
N ILE A 90 8.75 2.58 -2.17
CA ILE A 90 8.72 3.96 -1.67
C ILE A 90 8.52 4.00 -0.15
N ALA A 91 7.59 3.18 0.36
CA ALA A 91 7.34 3.07 1.79
C ALA A 91 8.57 2.55 2.55
N LEU A 92 9.19 1.47 2.08
CA LEU A 92 10.41 0.92 2.67
C LEU A 92 11.57 1.91 2.64
N ALA A 93 11.82 2.57 1.51
CA ALA A 93 12.88 3.56 1.37
C ALA A 93 12.68 4.71 2.37
N THR A 94 11.46 5.25 2.45
CA THR A 94 11.13 6.35 3.36
C THR A 94 11.35 5.97 4.83
N TRP A 95 10.84 4.80 5.23
CA TRP A 95 10.99 4.30 6.60
C TRP A 95 12.45 4.01 6.96
N LEU A 96 13.20 3.36 6.08
CA LEU A 96 14.62 3.08 6.30
C LEU A 96 15.43 4.37 6.40
N THR A 97 15.21 5.35 5.52
CA THR A 97 15.94 6.63 5.55
C THR A 97 15.69 7.40 6.86
N ILE A 98 14.46 7.39 7.37
CA ILE A 98 14.10 8.11 8.60
C ILE A 98 14.58 7.37 9.85
N LEU A 99 14.47 6.04 9.88
CA LEU A 99 14.82 5.26 11.07
C LEU A 99 16.30 4.89 11.17
N TRP A 100 17.03 4.80 10.05
CA TRP A 100 18.45 4.43 10.03
C TRP A 100 19.33 5.27 10.99
N PRO A 101 19.19 6.62 11.04
CA PRO A 101 19.96 7.44 11.97
C PRO A 101 19.60 7.22 13.44
N LEU A 102 18.39 6.73 13.75
CA LEU A 102 17.96 6.46 15.13
C LEU A 102 18.61 5.18 15.66
N VAL A 103 18.79 4.17 14.82
CA VAL A 103 19.44 2.90 15.20
C VAL A 103 20.93 3.09 15.49
N GLY A 104 21.61 3.99 14.78
CA GLY A 104 23.04 4.27 14.98
C GLY A 104 23.38 5.19 16.16
N ARG A 105 22.37 5.70 16.89
CA ARG A 105 22.55 6.57 18.08
C ARG A 105 22.47 5.82 19.41
N GLY A 106 22.26 4.50 19.39
CA GLY A 106 22.22 3.62 20.57
C GLY A 106 23.55 2.99 20.91
#